data_AF-A0A318CDJ7-F1
#
_entry.id   AF-A0A318CDJ7-F1
#
_cell.length_a   1.000
_cell.length_b   1.000
_cell.length_c   1.000
_cell.angle_alpha   90.00
_cell.angle_beta   90.00
_cell.angle_gamma   90.00
#
_symmetry.space_group_name_H-M   'P 1'
#
loop_
_entity.id
_entity.type
_entity.pdbx_description
1 polymer ?
#
loop_
_entity_poly.entity_id
_entity_poly.type
_entity_poly.pdbx_seq_one_letter_code
_entity_poly.pdbx_strand_id
1 'polypeptide(L)'
;MEPKIVHKEAFKVVGLKYWGNDPVNNCPKLWRDFMERYSEIENVIPSQEHYGIMCTRKEDFVDGKFDYIASAEVSSLDKIPVGMVGAEIPEATYAAFTHKGKLDSLQDT
;
A
#
# COMPACT_ATOMS: atom_id res chain seq x y z
N MET A 1 1.81 -8.34 -20.87
CA MET A 1 0.36 -8.35 -20.59
C MET A 1 -0.24 -7.02 -21.03
N GLU A 2 -1.46 -6.99 -21.57
CA GLU A 2 -2.14 -5.72 -21.87
C GLU A 2 -2.76 -5.13 -20.58
N PRO A 3 -2.55 -3.84 -20.28
CA PRO A 3 -3.15 -3.22 -19.10
C PRO A 3 -4.63 -2.91 -19.30
N LYS A 4 -5.39 -2.94 -18.21
CA LYS A 4 -6.69 -2.27 -18.16
C LYS A 4 -6.48 -0.82 -17.74
N ILE A 5 -6.95 0.13 -18.53
CA ILE A 5 -6.97 1.54 -18.13
C ILE A 5 -8.14 1.76 -17.17
N VAL A 6 -7.84 2.28 -15.97
CA VAL A 6 -8.82 2.50 -14.91
C VAL A 6 -8.63 3.90 -14.33
N HIS A 7 -9.71 4.67 -14.26
CA HIS A 7 -9.74 5.90 -13.46
C HIS A 7 -10.15 5.55 -12.02
N LYS A 8 -9.41 6.05 -11.03
CA LYS A 8 -9.77 5.92 -9.60
C LYS A 8 -9.71 7.31 -8.97
N GLU A 9 -10.80 7.66 -8.30
CA GLU A 9 -10.94 8.88 -7.51
C GLU A 9 -9.93 8.93 -6.35
N ALA A 10 -9.71 10.12 -5.81
CA ALA A 10 -8.87 10.29 -4.64
C ALA A 10 -9.42 9.50 -3.44
N PHE A 11 -8.54 8.89 -2.66
CA PHE A 11 -8.92 8.09 -1.51
C PHE A 11 -7.87 8.20 -0.39
N LYS A 12 -8.25 7.80 0.82
CA LYS A 12 -7.40 7.88 2.01
C LYS A 12 -7.08 6.48 2.49
N VAL A 13 -5.87 6.31 3.01
CA VAL A 13 -5.42 5.05 3.57
C VAL A 13 -4.78 5.24 4.94
N VAL A 14 -4.89 4.22 5.78
CA VAL A 14 -4.13 4.10 7.04
C VAL A 14 -3.45 2.75 7.08
N GLY A 15 -2.20 2.74 7.56
CA GLY A 15 -1.42 1.51 7.57
C GLY A 15 -0.04 1.62 8.23
N LEU A 16 0.75 0.56 8.09
CA LEU A 16 2.13 0.52 8.57
C LEU A 16 3.09 0.88 7.43
N LYS A 17 4.07 1.72 7.76
CA LYS A 17 5.10 2.17 6.83
C LYS A 17 6.40 1.39 7.04
N TYR A 18 6.99 0.98 5.93
CA TYR A 18 8.36 0.48 5.82
C TYR A 18 9.22 1.51 5.09
N TRP A 19 10.44 1.72 5.57
CA TRP A 19 11.49 2.42 4.83
C TRP A 19 12.75 1.56 4.81
N GLY A 20 13.24 1.25 3.61
CA GLY A 20 14.42 0.42 3.43
C GLY A 20 14.59 -0.04 1.99
N ASN A 21 15.50 -0.98 1.75
CA ASN A 21 15.91 -1.43 0.42
C ASN A 21 15.84 -2.97 0.25
N ASP A 22 15.17 -3.67 1.16
CA ASP A 22 14.99 -5.13 1.14
C ASP A 22 13.50 -5.52 1.21
N PRO A 23 12.73 -5.26 0.12
CA PRO A 23 11.29 -5.54 0.10
C PRO A 23 10.96 -7.02 0.28
N VAL A 24 11.80 -7.92 -0.25
CA VAL A 24 11.54 -9.36 -0.27
C VAL A 24 11.35 -9.91 1.14
N ASN A 25 12.20 -9.48 2.07
CA ASN A 25 12.11 -9.92 3.45
C ASN A 25 11.17 -9.06 4.30
N ASN A 26 11.05 -7.76 4.01
CA ASN A 26 10.35 -6.82 4.89
C ASN A 26 8.88 -6.61 4.54
N CYS A 27 8.48 -6.61 3.27
CA CYS A 27 7.07 -6.42 2.90
C CYS A 27 6.17 -7.53 3.44
N PRO A 28 6.52 -8.83 3.36
CA PRO A 28 5.71 -9.88 3.97
C PRO A 28 5.56 -9.73 5.49
N LYS A 29 6.64 -9.30 6.17
CA LYS A 29 6.59 -9.02 7.61
C LYS A 29 5.66 -7.84 7.92
N LEU A 30 5.81 -6.74 7.18
CA LEU A 30 4.98 -5.55 7.32
C LEU A 30 3.50 -5.88 7.17
N TRP A 31 3.15 -6.70 6.17
CA TRP A 31 1.77 -7.15 5.96
C TRP A 31 1.25 -7.99 7.12
N ARG A 32 2.03 -8.93 7.67
CA ARG A 32 1.61 -9.69 8.86
C ARG A 32 1.36 -8.76 10.06
N ASP A 33 2.33 -7.90 10.36
CA ASP A 33 2.24 -6.96 11.48
C ASP A 33 1.01 -6.03 11.31
N PHE A 34 0.72 -5.61 10.07
CA PHE A 34 -0.44 -4.79 9.75
C PHE A 34 -1.75 -5.56 9.97
N MET A 35 -1.84 -6.81 9.51
CA MET A 35 -3.05 -7.62 9.68
C MET A 35 -3.34 -7.95 11.14
N GLU A 36 -2.31 -8.14 11.98
CA GLU A 36 -2.47 -8.32 13.43
C GLU A 36 -3.08 -7.08 14.12
N ARG A 37 -2.82 -5.89 13.55
CA ARG A 37 -3.27 -4.59 14.09
C ARG A 37 -4.43 -3.97 13.31
N TYR A 38 -4.93 -4.65 12.28
CA TYR A 38 -5.95 -4.10 11.38
C TYR A 38 -7.22 -3.65 12.11
N SER A 39 -7.61 -4.37 13.17
CA SER A 39 -8.78 -4.06 14.00
C SER A 39 -8.65 -2.77 14.82
N GLU A 40 -7.45 -2.18 14.92
CA GLU A 40 -7.25 -0.88 15.58
C GLU A 40 -7.78 0.29 14.72
N ILE A 41 -8.01 0.08 13.42
CA ILE A 41 -8.48 1.13 12.50
C ILE A 41 -10.00 1.18 12.53
N GLU A 42 -10.57 2.19 13.19
CA GLU A 42 -12.01 2.27 13.45
C GLU A 42 -12.86 2.60 12.22
N ASN A 43 -12.29 3.29 11.24
CA ASN A 43 -13.03 3.96 10.15
C ASN A 43 -12.70 3.40 8.76
N VAL A 44 -12.32 2.12 8.70
CA VAL A 44 -12.07 1.38 7.46
C VAL A 44 -13.33 1.38 6.60
N ILE A 45 -13.17 1.68 5.32
CA ILE A 45 -14.22 1.49 4.32
C ILE A 45 -14.45 -0.02 4.16
N PRO A 46 -15.67 -0.53 4.39
CA PRO A 46 -15.96 -1.95 4.23
C PRO A 46 -15.69 -2.40 2.79
N SER A 47 -14.51 -2.97 2.58
CA SER A 47 -14.06 -3.52 1.30
C SER A 47 -13.21 -4.76 1.58
N GLN A 48 -13.03 -5.59 0.57
CA GLN A 48 -12.08 -6.71 0.62
C GLN A 48 -10.68 -6.27 0.17
N GLU A 49 -10.45 -4.96 0.02
CA GLU A 49 -9.28 -4.42 -0.64
C GLU A 49 -8.29 -3.84 0.38
N HIS A 50 -7.04 -4.28 0.27
CA HIS A 50 -5.91 -3.70 0.98
C HIS A 50 -4.90 -3.20 -0.04
N TYR A 51 -4.18 -2.13 0.31
CA TYR A 51 -3.31 -1.41 -0.60
C TYR A 51 -1.87 -1.45 -0.14
N GLY A 52 -0.99 -1.84 -1.07
CA GLY A 52 0.45 -1.72 -0.97
C GLY A 52 0.93 -0.51 -1.76
N ILE A 53 1.30 0.56 -1.08
CA ILE A 53 1.55 1.86 -1.73
C ILE A 53 3.03 2.19 -1.62
N MET A 54 3.69 2.36 -2.77
CA MET A 54 5.06 2.87 -2.84
C MET A 54 5.01 4.39 -3.04
N CYS A 55 5.43 5.14 -2.02
CA CYS A 55 5.32 6.60 -2.01
C CYS A 55 6.55 7.30 -2.64
N THR A 56 7.67 6.59 -2.75
CA THR A 56 8.91 7.13 -3.31
C THR A 56 9.01 6.77 -4.79
N ARG A 57 9.28 7.76 -5.66
CA ARG A 57 9.63 7.47 -7.05
C ARG A 57 11.05 6.92 -7.12
N LYS A 58 11.33 6.07 -8.11
CA LYS A 58 12.64 5.43 -8.26
C LYS A 58 13.80 6.43 -8.30
N GLU A 59 13.58 7.59 -8.89
CA GLU A 59 14.55 8.70 -9.00
C GLU A 59 14.89 9.33 -7.65
N ASP A 60 13.98 9.23 -6.67
CA ASP A 60 14.08 9.82 -5.34
C ASP A 60 14.63 8.83 -4.30
N PHE A 61 15.11 7.66 -4.72
CA PHE A 61 15.66 6.66 -3.81
C PHE A 61 16.98 7.16 -3.19
N VAL A 62 17.06 7.13 -1.87
CA VAL A 62 18.29 7.46 -1.12
C VAL A 62 18.95 6.17 -0.68
N ASP A 63 20.17 5.90 -1.13
CA ASP A 63 20.89 4.63 -0.89
C ASP A 63 20.08 3.38 -1.30
N GLY A 64 19.27 3.51 -2.35
CA GLY A 64 18.36 2.46 -2.84
C GLY A 64 17.15 2.21 -1.95
N LYS A 65 16.93 3.03 -0.91
CA LYS A 65 15.79 2.91 0.00
C LYS A 65 14.57 3.61 -0.54
N PHE A 66 13.41 3.02 -0.28
CA PHE A 66 12.11 3.53 -0.65
C PHE A 66 11.13 3.38 0.51
N ASP A 67 10.04 4.14 0.43
CA ASP A 67 8.90 4.02 1.33
C ASP A 67 7.81 3.13 0.75
N TYR A 68 7.26 2.26 1.59
CA TYR A 68 6.12 1.42 1.28
C TYR A 68 5.11 1.39 2.42
N ILE A 69 3.82 1.42 2.12
CA ILE A 69 2.75 1.35 3.11
C ILE A 69 1.88 0.13 2.83
N ALA A 70 1.75 -0.77 3.81
CA ALA A 70 0.71 -1.79 3.85
C ALA A 70 -0.51 -1.20 4.57
N SER A 71 -1.65 -1.10 3.90
CA SER A 71 -2.75 -0.25 4.35
C SER A 71 -4.14 -0.72 3.94
N ALA A 72 -5.15 -0.12 4.57
CA ALA A 72 -6.55 -0.22 4.18
C ALA A 72 -7.12 1.15 3.84
N GLU A 73 -8.13 1.18 2.97
CA GLU A 73 -8.87 2.41 2.65
C GLU A 73 -9.73 2.86 3.84
N VAL A 74 -9.70 4.14 4.17
CA VAL A 74 -10.44 4.71 5.30
C VAL A 74 -11.27 5.92 4.88
N SER A 75 -12.35 6.18 5.60
CA SER A 75 -13.22 7.34 5.35
C SER A 75 -12.59 8.68 5.77
N SER A 76 -11.70 8.68 6.78
CA SER A 76 -11.03 9.89 7.25
C SER A 76 -9.64 9.60 7.83
N LEU A 77 -8.84 10.65 8.04
CA LEU A 77 -7.52 10.56 8.69
C LEU A 77 -7.53 11.16 10.11
N ASP A 78 -8.70 11.35 10.71
CA ASP A 78 -8.86 12.03 12.01
C ASP A 78 -8.34 11.19 13.17
N LYS A 79 -8.38 9.86 13.03
CA LYS A 79 -7.91 8.90 14.02
C LYS A 79 -6.96 7.91 13.36
N ILE A 80 -5.67 8.07 13.63
CA ILE A 80 -4.63 7.16 13.16
C ILE A 80 -4.06 6.45 14.40
N PRO A 81 -4.10 5.10 14.46
CA PRO A 81 -3.52 4.35 15.56
C PRO A 81 -2.03 4.67 15.75
N VAL A 82 -1.56 4.62 16.99
CA VAL A 82 -0.16 4.92 17.33
C VAL A 82 0.79 4.02 16.54
N GLY A 83 1.78 4.61 15.88
CA GLY A 83 2.75 3.89 15.06
C GLY A 83 2.28 3.51 13.66
N MET A 84 1.07 3.92 13.26
CA MET A 84 0.61 3.88 11.86
C MET A 84 0.80 5.25 11.19
N VAL A 85 0.69 5.26 9.86
CA VAL A 85 0.68 6.47 9.04
C VAL A 85 -0.63 6.56 8.27
N GLY A 86 -1.02 7.79 7.93
CA GLY A 86 -2.11 8.09 7.02
C GLY A 86 -1.59 8.72 5.74
N ALA A 87 -2.21 8.43 4.60
CA ALA A 87 -1.90 9.08 3.33
C ALA A 87 -3.17 9.33 2.53
N GLU A 88 -3.17 10.43 1.77
CA GLU A 88 -4.16 10.70 0.73
C GLU A 88 -3.55 10.39 -0.62
N ILE A 89 -4.21 9.53 -1.39
CA ILE A 89 -3.82 9.16 -2.73
C ILE A 89 -4.66 10.01 -3.69
N PRO A 90 -4.02 10.84 -4.53
CA PRO A 90 -4.75 11.70 -5.44
C PRO A 90 -5.49 10.86 -6.49
N GLU A 91 -6.54 11.45 -7.06
CA GLU A 91 -7.19 10.87 -8.22
C GLU A 91 -6.17 10.68 -9.35
N ALA A 92 -6.29 9.56 -10.06
CA ALA A 92 -5.45 9.32 -11.23
C ALA A 92 -6.06 8.28 -12.16
N THR A 93 -5.55 8.28 -13.38
CA THR A 93 -5.74 7.19 -14.33
C THR A 93 -4.56 6.23 -14.24
N TYR A 94 -4.85 4.96 -14.02
CA TYR A 94 -3.89 3.89 -13.82
C TYR A 94 -3.89 2.91 -15.00
N ALA A 95 -2.71 2.43 -15.36
CA ALA A 95 -2.56 1.19 -16.11
C ALA A 95 -2.53 0.02 -15.12
N ALA A 96 -3.64 -0.70 -15.01
CA ALA A 96 -3.80 -1.80 -14.07
C ALA A 96 -3.41 -3.15 -14.72
N PHE A 97 -2.46 -3.83 -14.10
CA PHE A 97 -2.00 -5.16 -14.47
C PHE A 97 -2.44 -6.18 -13.42
N THR A 98 -3.21 -7.18 -13.82
CA THR A 98 -3.67 -8.23 -12.88
C THR A 98 -2.63 -9.34 -12.80
N HIS A 99 -1.88 -9.39 -11.71
CA HIS A 99 -1.06 -10.56 -11.38
C HIS A 99 -1.95 -11.79 -11.14
N LYS A 100 -1.63 -12.91 -11.77
CA LYS A 100 -2.29 -14.20 -11.55
C LYS A 100 -1.22 -15.25 -11.28
N GLY A 101 -1.13 -15.69 -10.04
CA GLY A 101 -0.07 -16.62 -9.65
C GLY A 101 0.21 -16.56 -8.16
N LYS A 102 1.37 -17.09 -7.80
CA LYS A 102 1.88 -17.03 -6.43
C LYS A 102 2.56 -15.68 -6.19
N LEU A 103 2.53 -15.24 -4.94
CA LEU A 103 3.13 -13.96 -4.54
C LEU A 103 4.62 -13.84 -4.87
N ASP A 104 5.36 -14.95 -4.85
CA ASP A 104 6.80 -14.99 -5.19
C ASP A 104 7.08 -14.66 -6.68
N SER A 105 6.10 -14.83 -7.56
CA SER A 105 6.15 -14.43 -8.98
C SER A 105 5.60 -13.04 -9.27
N LEU A 106 5.24 -12.25 -8.25
CA LEU A 106 4.65 -10.92 -8.45
C LEU A 106 5.57 -9.99 -9.27
N GLN A 107 6.87 -10.10 -9.06
CA GLN A 107 7.90 -9.30 -9.75
C GLN A 107 7.99 -9.56 -11.26
N ASP A 108 7.39 -10.65 -11.75
CA ASP A 108 7.43 -11.07 -13.16
C ASP A 108 6.24 -10.53 -13.98
N THR A 109 5.41 -9.65 -13.40
CA THR A 109 4.14 -9.17 -13.96
C THR A 109 4.29 -7.93 -14.83
#